data_AF-A0A9P1FWN5-F1
#
_entry.id   AF-A0A9P1FWN5-F1
#
_cell.length_a   1.000
_cell.length_b   1.000
_cell.length_c   1.000
_cell.angle_alpha   90.00
_cell.angle_beta   90.00
_cell.angle_gamma   90.00
#
_symmetry.space_group_name_H-M   'P 1'
#
loop_
_entity.id
_entity.type
_entity.pdbx_description
1 polymer ?
#
loop_
_entity_poly.entity_id
_entity_poly.type
_entity_poly.pdbx_seq_one_letter_code
_entity_poly.pdbx_strand_id
1 'polypeptide(L)'
;MTSLLDSTAHFSDRCARLGLTVGFVAALGAAGVDSLSRLAFIVGQPGQPIQNQDVDDFIQRSLGRAGTIAEASSLKRLTFEAHTYLVATLRQQVDHSEDSQPRRVAFAERTQRMEALRAELRGIDIRGELEPAHGLLDKTCKMFDDNTIRWLEPSTCISRSMEVQGATKARELTLEKGALILKSDDKQTCSTDSEIKLHYAFTRRAVALAFARIMTFQQHSAWETFLFESLHREVPPGYTKASLAQVVSCDKAAWSRLATLNCQVREDANGNFPLGEGCYKWIWFVIGSTSTLAGVLQLMQLGVKFGLRRQPRGAKLPPMLPAFQQSAVFFAEGPSQIPCSLMAKLTTDITLRTDTCVVFGADKKHTIIYELELCAAVLALDFWASVMQGGLQVCFGDNDGVRFSLIRGTGASFVASWLMEYHLNQEADNNLCLWFARVPTEANISDFPSRGAYHPMLTGRCDQSVEASACFELLKCKFVAGNAQ
;
A
#
# COMPACT_ATOMS: atom_id res chain seq x y z
N MET A 1 16.42 0.66 -12.29
CA MET A 1 16.36 -0.09 -13.57
C MET A 1 17.56 0.30 -14.41
N THR A 2 18.25 -0.66 -15.03
CA THR A 2 19.38 -0.39 -15.93
C THR A 2 18.88 0.25 -17.22
N SER A 3 19.51 1.34 -17.66
CA SER A 3 19.23 1.93 -18.97
C SER A 3 19.55 0.91 -20.08
N LEU A 4 18.98 1.09 -21.29
CA LEU A 4 19.38 0.32 -22.47
C LEU A 4 20.90 0.35 -22.69
N LEU A 5 21.53 1.45 -22.27
CA LEU A 5 22.98 1.64 -22.29
C LEU A 5 23.74 0.79 -21.25
N ASP A 6 23.11 0.49 -20.10
CA ASP A 6 23.71 -0.25 -18.98
C ASP A 6 23.39 -1.75 -19.03
N SER A 7 22.56 -2.16 -19.98
CA SER A 7 22.08 -3.53 -20.15
C SER A 7 23.14 -4.43 -20.79
N THR A 8 23.69 -5.36 -19.99
CA THR A 8 24.72 -6.30 -20.44
C THR A 8 24.22 -7.29 -21.50
N ALA A 9 22.97 -7.76 -21.35
CA ALA A 9 22.34 -8.63 -22.33
C ALA A 9 22.15 -7.94 -23.68
N HIS A 10 21.73 -6.67 -23.67
CA HIS A 10 21.62 -5.88 -24.90
C HIS A 10 22.98 -5.69 -25.58
N PHE A 11 24.03 -5.39 -24.80
CA PHE A 11 25.39 -5.29 -25.32
C PHE A 11 25.83 -6.60 -26.02
N SER A 12 25.61 -7.76 -25.39
CA SER A 12 25.96 -9.05 -25.99
C SER A 12 25.17 -9.37 -27.29
N ASP A 13 23.86 -9.08 -27.33
CA ASP A 13 23.04 -9.29 -28.53
C ASP A 13 23.51 -8.39 -29.69
N ARG A 14 23.83 -7.12 -29.39
CA ARG A 14 24.37 -6.19 -30.39
C ARG A 14 25.72 -6.64 -30.92
N CYS A 15 26.61 -7.12 -30.05
CA CYS A 15 27.90 -7.66 -30.48
C CYS A 15 27.74 -8.87 -31.41
N ALA A 16 26.83 -9.80 -31.06
CA ALA A 16 26.54 -10.97 -31.89
C ALA A 16 25.98 -10.58 -33.27
N ARG A 17 25.06 -9.61 -33.34
CA ARG A 17 24.52 -9.10 -34.62
C ARG A 17 25.55 -8.41 -35.51
N LEU A 18 26.59 -7.82 -34.92
CA LEU A 18 27.70 -7.21 -35.64
C LEU A 18 28.79 -8.21 -36.04
N GLY A 19 28.59 -9.51 -35.80
CA GLY A 19 29.51 -10.57 -36.18
C GLY A 19 30.75 -10.66 -35.29
N LEU A 20 30.74 -10.08 -34.09
CA LEU A 20 31.84 -10.23 -33.15
C LEU A 20 31.81 -11.64 -32.54
N THR A 21 32.98 -12.28 -32.46
CA THR A 21 33.11 -13.63 -31.92
C THR A 21 32.89 -13.65 -30.41
N VAL A 22 32.42 -14.79 -29.87
CA VAL A 22 32.20 -14.95 -28.42
C VAL A 22 33.48 -14.70 -27.62
N GLY A 23 34.63 -15.12 -28.15
CA GLY A 23 35.94 -14.84 -27.53
C GLY A 23 36.30 -13.36 -27.49
N PHE A 24 35.92 -12.58 -28.52
CA PHE A 24 36.10 -11.13 -28.53
C PHE A 24 35.22 -10.44 -27.49
N VAL A 25 33.94 -10.83 -27.39
CA VAL A 25 33.02 -10.28 -26.38
C VAL A 25 33.48 -10.62 -24.96
N ALA A 26 33.99 -11.83 -24.73
CA ALA A 26 34.57 -12.21 -23.44
C ALA A 26 35.82 -11.39 -23.09
N ALA A 27 36.69 -11.12 -24.06
CA ALA A 27 37.87 -10.26 -23.86
C ALA A 27 37.48 -8.81 -23.51
N LEU A 28 36.44 -8.27 -24.17
CA LEU A 28 35.87 -6.95 -23.81
C LEU A 28 35.31 -6.94 -22.38
N GLY A 29 34.60 -8.00 -21.98
CA GLY A 29 34.10 -8.15 -20.62
C GLY A 29 35.24 -8.20 -19.59
N ALA A 30 36.34 -8.90 -19.88
CA ALA A 30 37.53 -8.95 -19.03
C ALA A 30 38.23 -7.58 -18.92
N ALA A 31 38.17 -6.76 -19.96
CA ALA A 31 38.63 -5.37 -19.95
C ALA A 31 37.67 -4.41 -19.21
N GLY A 32 36.56 -4.91 -18.64
CA GLY A 32 35.58 -4.14 -17.89
C GLY A 32 34.48 -3.51 -18.76
N VAL A 33 34.43 -3.83 -20.05
CA VAL A 33 33.43 -3.33 -21.01
C VAL A 33 32.32 -4.36 -21.18
N ASP A 34 31.30 -4.26 -20.32
CA ASP A 34 30.12 -5.12 -20.32
C ASP A 34 28.84 -4.39 -20.78
N SER A 35 28.91 -3.07 -21.03
CA SER A 35 27.77 -2.22 -21.38
C SER A 35 28.12 -1.18 -22.46
N LEU A 36 27.08 -0.68 -23.15
CA LEU A 36 27.24 0.41 -24.12
C LEU A 36 27.64 1.73 -23.44
N SER A 37 27.17 1.98 -22.21
CA SER A 37 27.57 3.16 -21.44
C SER A 37 29.06 3.20 -21.16
N ARG A 38 29.67 2.07 -20.76
CA ARG A 38 31.11 2.00 -20.54
C ARG A 38 31.90 2.16 -21.84
N LEU A 39 31.45 1.49 -22.91
CA LEU A 39 32.08 1.63 -24.23
C LEU A 39 32.07 3.09 -24.73
N ALA A 40 30.98 3.82 -24.49
CA ALA A 40 30.80 5.21 -24.94
C ALA A 40 31.84 6.19 -24.36
N PHE A 41 32.42 5.91 -23.20
CA PHE A 41 33.42 6.79 -22.58
C PHE A 41 34.86 6.30 -22.70
N ILE A 42 35.05 5.04 -23.12
CA ILE A 42 36.38 4.45 -23.28
C ILE A 42 36.95 4.79 -24.65
N VAL A 43 36.12 4.71 -25.70
CA VAL A 43 36.55 4.95 -27.08
C VAL A 43 36.08 6.36 -27.50
N GLY A 44 36.92 7.34 -27.21
CA GLY A 44 36.67 8.75 -27.51
C GLY A 44 35.57 9.38 -26.65
N GLN A 45 35.31 10.67 -26.88
CA GLN A 45 34.29 11.42 -26.16
C GLN A 45 32.97 11.47 -26.93
N PRO A 46 31.81 11.27 -26.28
CA PRO A 46 30.51 11.45 -26.91
C PRO A 46 30.35 12.86 -27.52
N GLY A 47 29.99 12.91 -28.81
CA GLY A 47 29.83 14.18 -29.55
C GLY A 47 31.06 14.61 -30.35
N GLN A 48 32.19 13.92 -30.21
CA GLN A 48 33.36 14.06 -31.07
C GLN A 48 33.42 12.93 -32.11
N PRO A 49 34.05 13.14 -33.27
CA PRO A 49 34.24 12.08 -34.26
C PRO A 49 35.17 10.99 -33.70
N ILE A 50 34.76 9.73 -33.83
CA ILE A 50 35.54 8.56 -33.38
C ILE A 50 36.76 8.38 -34.30
N GLN A 51 37.96 8.52 -33.75
CA GLN A 51 39.20 8.29 -34.49
C GLN A 51 39.46 6.79 -34.63
N ASN A 52 40.00 6.37 -35.77
CA ASN A 52 40.34 4.95 -36.00
C ASN A 52 41.42 4.47 -35.02
N GLN A 53 42.37 5.34 -34.69
CA GLN A 53 43.49 5.02 -33.82
C GLN A 53 43.04 4.67 -32.39
N ASP A 54 42.04 5.37 -31.85
CA ASP A 54 41.48 5.05 -30.52
C ASP A 54 40.81 3.65 -30.48
N VAL A 55 40.16 3.27 -31.59
CA VAL A 55 39.52 1.95 -31.74
C VAL A 55 40.58 0.86 -31.83
N ASP A 56 41.60 1.06 -32.65
CA ASP A 56 42.69 0.10 -32.85
C ASP A 56 43.52 -0.08 -31.57
N ASP A 57 43.83 1.01 -30.87
CA ASP A 57 44.52 1.00 -29.57
C ASP A 57 43.73 0.24 -28.51
N PHE A 58 42.41 0.46 -28.46
CA PHE A 58 41.54 -0.21 -27.50
C PHE A 58 41.44 -1.72 -27.78
N ILE A 59 41.33 -2.12 -29.05
CA ILE A 59 41.37 -3.53 -29.46
C ILE A 59 42.70 -4.16 -29.06
N GLN A 60 43.82 -3.48 -29.33
CA GLN A 60 45.15 -3.99 -28.99
C GLN A 60 45.32 -4.17 -27.48
N ARG A 61 44.82 -3.24 -26.67
CA ARG A 61 44.83 -3.35 -25.20
C ARG A 61 43.92 -4.46 -24.67
N SER A 62 42.76 -4.67 -25.30
CA SER A 62 41.76 -5.65 -24.84
C SER A 62 42.12 -7.08 -25.22
N LEU A 63 42.66 -7.30 -26.42
CA LEU A 63 42.94 -8.64 -26.96
C LEU A 63 44.41 -9.03 -26.91
N GLY A 64 45.32 -8.07 -26.64
CA GLY A 64 46.76 -8.30 -26.71
C GLY A 64 47.28 -8.53 -28.14
N ARG A 65 46.45 -8.33 -29.17
CA ARG A 65 46.78 -8.47 -30.59
C ARG A 65 46.15 -7.36 -31.42
N ALA A 66 46.68 -7.12 -32.62
CA ALA A 66 46.01 -6.27 -33.60
C ALA A 66 44.66 -6.88 -34.01
N GLY A 67 43.64 -6.02 -34.11
CA GLY A 67 42.32 -6.40 -34.62
C GLY A 67 42.32 -6.67 -36.10
N THR A 68 41.38 -7.50 -36.54
CA THR A 68 41.03 -7.56 -37.96
C THR A 68 40.28 -6.29 -38.37
N ILE A 69 40.31 -5.95 -39.67
CA ILE A 69 39.56 -4.81 -40.23
C ILE A 69 38.05 -4.94 -39.91
N ALA A 70 37.54 -6.17 -39.91
CA ALA A 70 36.16 -6.47 -39.54
C ALA A 70 35.88 -6.10 -38.06
N GLU A 71 36.72 -6.55 -37.13
CA GLU A 71 36.58 -6.24 -35.70
C GLU A 71 36.66 -4.72 -35.42
N ALA A 72 37.60 -4.02 -36.05
CA ALA A 72 37.73 -2.57 -35.93
C ALA A 72 36.50 -1.83 -36.46
N SER A 73 35.99 -2.23 -37.63
CA SER A 73 34.78 -1.63 -38.21
C SER A 73 33.51 -1.89 -37.38
N SER A 74 33.33 -3.11 -36.87
CA SER A 74 32.21 -3.48 -36.01
C SER A 74 32.26 -2.75 -34.68
N LEU A 75 33.44 -2.63 -34.06
CA LEU A 75 33.60 -1.89 -32.80
C LEU A 75 33.35 -0.40 -32.99
N LYS A 76 33.89 0.21 -34.06
CA LYS A 76 33.64 1.62 -34.38
C LYS A 76 32.14 1.91 -34.54
N ARG A 77 31.41 1.01 -35.22
CA ARG A 77 29.95 1.10 -35.32
C ARG A 77 29.27 0.98 -33.96
N LEU A 78 29.69 0.03 -33.13
CA LEU A 78 29.14 -0.16 -31.78
C LEU A 78 29.34 1.07 -30.89
N THR A 79 30.53 1.68 -30.94
CA THR A 79 30.83 2.94 -30.22
C THR A 79 29.98 4.10 -30.73
N PHE A 80 29.81 4.23 -32.05
CA PHE A 80 28.94 5.26 -32.63
C PHE A 80 27.48 5.10 -32.20
N GLU A 81 26.96 3.87 -32.21
CA GLU A 81 25.62 3.57 -31.69
C GLU A 81 25.52 3.93 -30.20
N ALA A 82 26.52 3.58 -29.38
CA ALA A 82 26.56 3.91 -27.96
C ALA A 82 26.55 5.43 -27.69
N HIS A 83 27.37 6.21 -28.41
CA HIS A 83 27.37 7.67 -28.34
C HIS A 83 26.01 8.25 -28.73
N THR A 84 25.42 7.76 -29.82
CA THR A 84 24.12 8.22 -30.31
C THR A 84 23.02 7.96 -29.28
N TYR A 85 22.98 6.75 -28.70
CA TYR A 85 22.03 6.41 -27.65
C TYR A 85 22.22 7.24 -26.38
N LEU A 86 23.46 7.50 -25.97
CA LEU A 86 23.78 8.31 -24.80
C LEU A 86 23.29 9.75 -24.97
N VAL A 87 23.61 10.38 -26.10
CA VAL A 87 23.17 11.76 -26.40
C VAL A 87 21.64 11.83 -26.49
N ALA A 88 20.99 10.87 -27.14
CA ALA A 88 19.54 10.80 -27.21
C ALA A 88 18.89 10.63 -25.82
N THR A 89 19.46 9.77 -24.97
CA THR A 89 18.97 9.54 -23.61
C THR A 89 19.13 10.77 -22.74
N LEU A 90 20.27 11.46 -22.82
CA LEU A 90 20.53 12.70 -22.09
C LEU A 90 19.57 13.82 -22.53
N ARG A 91 19.33 13.98 -23.84
CA ARG A 91 18.32 14.91 -24.35
C ARG A 91 16.93 14.59 -23.81
N GLN A 92 16.54 13.32 -23.85
CA GLN A 92 15.24 12.89 -23.31
C GLN A 92 15.10 13.16 -21.81
N GLN A 93 16.20 13.07 -21.04
CA GLN A 93 16.21 13.42 -19.61
C GLN A 93 16.11 14.92 -19.37
N VAL A 94 16.68 15.74 -20.25
CA VAL A 94 16.58 17.20 -20.16
C VAL A 94 15.19 17.68 -20.59
N ASP A 95 14.60 17.05 -21.60
CA ASP A 95 13.30 17.41 -22.21
C ASP A 95 12.08 16.85 -21.46
N HIS A 96 12.22 16.42 -20.20
CA HIS A 96 11.14 15.72 -19.46
C HIS A 96 9.83 16.53 -19.41
N SER A 97 8.86 16.11 -20.23
CA SER A 97 7.44 16.45 -20.16
C SER A 97 6.66 15.29 -19.53
N GLU A 98 5.63 15.59 -18.74
CA GLU A 98 4.86 14.60 -17.95
C GLU A 98 4.21 13.48 -18.81
N ASP A 99 4.06 13.72 -20.11
CA ASP A 99 3.47 12.80 -21.11
C ASP A 99 4.49 11.99 -21.94
N SER A 100 5.76 11.98 -21.54
CA SER A 100 6.79 11.19 -22.25
C SER A 100 6.43 9.70 -22.30
N GLN A 101 6.45 9.11 -23.51
CA GLN A 101 6.17 7.69 -23.72
C GLN A 101 7.05 6.82 -22.80
N PRO A 102 6.49 5.72 -22.25
CA PRO A 102 7.23 4.84 -21.36
C PRO A 102 8.50 4.33 -22.04
N ARG A 103 9.60 4.36 -21.28
CA ARG A 103 10.90 3.88 -21.74
C ARG A 103 10.75 2.40 -22.13
N ARG A 104 11.14 2.06 -23.36
CA ARG A 104 11.08 0.70 -23.87
C ARG A 104 12.24 -0.11 -23.30
N VAL A 105 11.92 -1.22 -22.62
CA VAL A 105 12.95 -2.17 -22.20
C VAL A 105 13.52 -2.87 -23.43
N ALA A 106 14.85 -3.03 -23.50
CA ALA A 106 15.49 -3.73 -24.60
C ALA A 106 14.94 -5.16 -24.72
N PHE A 107 14.79 -5.67 -25.95
CA PHE A 107 14.20 -7.00 -26.17
C PHE A 107 14.98 -8.10 -25.44
N ALA A 108 16.32 -8.09 -25.55
CA ALA A 108 17.19 -9.08 -24.90
C ALA A 108 17.05 -9.08 -23.36
N GLU A 109 17.05 -7.90 -22.74
CA GLU A 109 16.88 -7.76 -21.28
C GLU A 109 15.50 -8.23 -20.82
N ARG A 110 14.45 -7.89 -21.59
CA ARG A 110 13.08 -8.35 -21.31
C ARG A 110 13.01 -9.86 -21.33
N THR A 111 13.54 -10.50 -22.37
CA THR A 111 13.53 -11.97 -22.48
C THR A 111 14.29 -12.61 -21.33
N GLN A 112 15.48 -12.12 -20.98
CA GLN A 112 16.28 -12.64 -19.88
C GLN A 112 15.54 -12.55 -18.53
N ARG A 113 14.93 -11.39 -18.22
CA ARG A 113 14.21 -11.19 -16.96
C ARG A 113 12.91 -11.98 -16.89
N MET A 114 12.18 -12.09 -18.00
CA MET A 114 11.00 -12.94 -18.06
C MET A 114 11.35 -14.41 -17.85
N GLU A 115 12.47 -14.87 -18.40
CA GLU A 115 12.95 -16.24 -18.20
C GLU A 115 13.37 -16.48 -16.73
N ALA A 116 14.04 -15.50 -16.11
CA ALA A 116 14.35 -15.56 -14.69
C ALA A 116 13.08 -15.65 -13.82
N LEU A 117 12.07 -14.83 -14.11
CA LEU A 117 10.78 -14.90 -13.41
C LEU A 117 10.05 -16.22 -13.63
N ARG A 118 10.08 -16.78 -14.85
CA ARG A 118 9.52 -18.11 -15.13
C ARG A 118 10.23 -19.21 -14.34
N ALA A 119 11.55 -19.11 -14.18
CA ALA A 119 12.34 -20.06 -13.41
C ALA A 119 12.07 -19.96 -11.90
N GLU A 120 11.78 -18.76 -11.40
CA GLU A 120 11.41 -18.48 -10.00
C GLU A 120 9.99 -18.94 -9.68
N LEU A 121 9.02 -18.62 -10.54
CA LEU A 121 7.59 -18.87 -10.34
C LEU A 121 7.14 -20.22 -10.90
N ARG A 122 7.74 -21.32 -10.44
CA ARG A 122 7.46 -22.68 -10.95
C ARG A 122 6.01 -23.16 -10.79
N GLY A 123 5.21 -22.52 -9.95
CA GLY A 123 3.80 -22.84 -9.72
C GLY A 123 2.83 -22.25 -10.75
N ILE A 124 3.30 -21.38 -11.65
CA ILE A 124 2.44 -20.66 -12.61
C ILE A 124 3.07 -20.73 -13.99
N ASP A 125 2.31 -21.20 -14.98
CA ASP A 125 2.76 -21.20 -16.37
C ASP A 125 2.52 -19.80 -17.00
N ILE A 126 3.55 -18.96 -17.03
CA ILE A 126 3.51 -17.60 -17.61
C ILE A 126 3.55 -17.68 -19.14
N ARG A 127 2.47 -18.20 -19.73
CA ARG A 127 2.24 -18.40 -21.17
C ARG A 127 0.79 -18.08 -21.52
N GLY A 128 0.54 -17.80 -22.81
CA GLY A 128 -0.81 -17.59 -23.32
C GLY A 128 -1.53 -16.43 -22.64
N GLU A 129 -2.65 -16.73 -21.98
CA GLU A 129 -3.46 -15.73 -21.27
C GLU A 129 -2.74 -15.11 -20.06
N LEU A 130 -1.80 -15.81 -19.43
CA LEU A 130 -1.09 -15.31 -18.25
C LEU A 130 0.18 -14.52 -18.59
N GLU A 131 0.59 -14.51 -19.87
CA GLU A 131 1.76 -13.76 -20.31
C GLU A 131 1.42 -12.27 -20.51
N PRO A 132 2.06 -11.34 -19.78
CA PRO A 132 1.78 -9.92 -19.91
C PRO A 132 2.31 -9.35 -21.24
N ALA A 133 1.59 -8.38 -21.80
CA ALA A 133 2.06 -7.62 -22.95
C ALA A 133 3.33 -6.80 -22.66
N HIS A 134 4.17 -6.59 -23.67
CA HIS A 134 5.38 -5.79 -23.55
C HIS A 134 5.06 -4.34 -23.15
N GLY A 135 3.98 -3.77 -23.69
CA GLY A 135 3.52 -2.44 -23.28
C GLY A 135 3.11 -2.34 -21.80
N LEU A 136 2.63 -3.43 -21.18
CA LEU A 136 2.35 -3.46 -19.75
C LEU A 136 3.63 -3.45 -18.92
N LEU A 137 4.63 -4.24 -19.33
CA LEU A 137 5.96 -4.25 -18.70
C LEU A 137 6.59 -2.85 -18.74
N ASP A 138 6.58 -2.19 -19.91
CA ASP A 138 7.15 -0.85 -20.07
C ASP A 138 6.44 0.18 -19.17
N LYS A 139 5.12 0.08 -18.97
CA LYS A 139 4.36 0.94 -18.02
C LYS A 139 4.80 0.75 -16.57
N THR A 140 4.95 -0.50 -16.13
CA THR A 140 5.45 -0.79 -14.77
C THR A 140 6.89 -0.32 -14.58
N CYS A 141 7.74 -0.44 -15.61
CA CYS A 141 9.10 0.08 -15.58
C CYS A 141 9.14 1.61 -15.44
N LYS A 142 8.26 2.33 -16.17
CA LYS A 142 8.09 3.78 -16.00
C LYS A 142 7.64 4.13 -14.58
N MET A 143 6.73 3.35 -14.00
CA MET A 143 6.27 3.53 -12.62
C MET A 143 7.43 3.45 -11.61
N PHE A 144 8.35 2.50 -11.81
CA PHE A 144 9.57 2.37 -11.02
C PHE A 144 10.52 3.57 -11.20
N ASP A 145 10.75 3.98 -12.45
CA ASP A 145 11.68 5.08 -12.79
C ASP A 145 11.17 6.41 -12.22
N ASP A 146 9.90 6.75 -12.46
CA ASP A 146 9.23 7.95 -11.96
C ASP A 146 9.06 7.93 -10.42
N ASN A 147 9.15 6.75 -9.79
CA ASN A 147 8.86 6.53 -8.37
C ASN A 147 7.47 7.07 -7.95
N THR A 148 6.48 6.95 -8.85
CA THR A 148 5.10 7.40 -8.61
C THR A 148 4.15 6.22 -8.72
N ILE A 149 3.26 6.06 -7.74
CA ILE A 149 2.24 5.01 -7.80
C ILE A 149 1.19 5.44 -8.82
N ARG A 150 1.01 4.64 -9.88
CA ARG A 150 -0.08 4.81 -10.85
C ARG A 150 -0.93 3.55 -10.86
N TRP A 151 -2.23 3.70 -10.66
CA TRP A 151 -3.16 2.56 -10.73
C TRP A 151 -3.20 2.01 -12.15
N LEU A 152 -2.78 0.76 -12.31
CA LEU A 152 -2.90 0.01 -13.55
C LEU A 152 -4.24 -0.71 -13.56
N GLU A 153 -5.18 -0.15 -14.32
CA GLU A 153 -6.51 -0.71 -14.48
C GLU A 153 -6.45 -2.14 -15.06
N PRO A 154 -7.18 -3.12 -14.50
CA PRO A 154 -7.15 -4.50 -14.97
C PRO A 154 -7.48 -4.65 -16.46
N SER A 155 -8.40 -3.85 -16.99
CA SER A 155 -8.76 -3.86 -18.42
C SER A 155 -7.58 -3.49 -19.33
N THR A 156 -6.59 -2.74 -18.84
CA THR A 156 -5.38 -2.37 -19.62
C THR A 156 -4.27 -3.41 -19.53
N CYS A 157 -4.42 -4.40 -18.65
CA CYS A 157 -3.47 -5.47 -18.45
C CYS A 157 -3.74 -6.59 -19.47
N ILE A 158 -3.45 -6.31 -20.75
CA ILE A 158 -3.66 -7.25 -21.86
C ILE A 158 -2.58 -8.34 -21.93
N SER A 159 -2.91 -9.46 -22.56
CA SER A 159 -1.97 -10.55 -22.81
C SER A 159 -1.04 -10.27 -23.99
N ARG A 160 0.09 -10.98 -24.02
CA ARG A 160 1.02 -10.90 -25.16
C ARG A 160 0.38 -11.37 -26.46
N SER A 161 -0.47 -12.40 -26.43
CA SER A 161 -1.22 -12.86 -27.60
C SER A 161 -2.13 -11.76 -28.16
N MET A 162 -2.85 -11.04 -27.29
CA MET A 162 -3.69 -9.92 -27.70
C MET A 162 -2.88 -8.74 -28.25
N GLU A 163 -1.73 -8.43 -27.66
CA GLU A 163 -0.84 -7.36 -28.16
C GLU A 163 -0.33 -7.66 -29.59
N VAL A 164 -0.05 -8.93 -29.91
CA VAL A 164 0.39 -9.35 -31.26
C VAL A 164 -0.78 -9.36 -32.26
N GLN A 165 -1.98 -9.74 -31.81
CA GLN A 165 -3.18 -9.72 -32.64
C GLN A 165 -3.74 -8.31 -32.87
N GLY A 166 -3.40 -7.35 -32.00
CA GLY A 166 -3.73 -5.94 -32.13
C GLY A 166 -3.12 -5.36 -33.40
N ALA A 167 -3.90 -5.27 -34.47
CA ALA A 167 -3.46 -4.68 -35.72
C ALA A 167 -3.05 -3.21 -35.53
N THR A 168 -1.88 -2.82 -36.04
CA THR A 168 -1.49 -1.42 -36.21
C THR A 168 -2.54 -0.70 -37.05
N LYS A 169 -3.34 0.17 -36.43
CA LYS A 169 -4.23 1.09 -37.13
C LYS A 169 -3.69 2.52 -37.08
N ALA A 170 -4.02 3.26 -38.13
CA ALA A 170 -3.40 4.52 -38.51
C ALA A 170 -3.55 5.59 -37.43
N ARG A 171 -2.44 6.28 -37.14
CA ARG A 171 -2.42 7.44 -36.25
C ARG A 171 -3.16 8.59 -36.92
N GLU A 172 -4.26 9.04 -36.34
CA GLU A 172 -4.96 10.24 -36.82
C GLU A 172 -4.24 11.50 -36.32
N LEU A 173 -3.94 12.42 -37.24
CA LEU A 173 -3.29 13.69 -36.95
C LEU A 173 -4.36 14.75 -36.72
N THR A 174 -4.44 15.31 -35.51
CA THR A 174 -5.36 16.40 -35.18
C THR A 174 -4.59 17.69 -34.92
N LEU A 175 -5.03 18.82 -35.46
CA LEU A 175 -4.42 20.14 -35.20
C LEU A 175 -5.15 20.80 -34.02
N GLU A 176 -4.45 21.00 -32.89
CA GLU A 176 -4.94 21.80 -31.77
C GLU A 176 -3.99 22.97 -31.51
N LYS A 177 -4.54 24.19 -31.43
CA LYS A 177 -3.80 25.43 -31.13
C LYS A 177 -2.57 25.68 -32.02
N GLY A 178 -2.67 25.37 -33.30
CA GLY A 178 -1.57 25.58 -34.27
C GLY A 178 -0.44 24.55 -34.18
N ALA A 179 -0.55 23.53 -33.31
CA ALA A 179 0.35 22.39 -33.25
C ALA A 179 -0.37 21.12 -33.72
N LEU A 180 0.32 20.29 -34.50
CA LEU A 180 -0.13 18.95 -34.84
C LEU A 180 0.01 18.07 -33.58
N ILE A 181 -1.11 17.68 -32.98
CA ILE A 181 -1.16 16.74 -31.87
C ILE A 181 -1.57 15.37 -32.41
N LEU A 182 -0.67 14.40 -32.23
CA LEU A 182 -0.95 12.98 -32.41
C LEU A 182 -1.81 12.51 -31.23
N LYS A 183 -3.13 12.52 -31.40
CA LYS A 183 -4.05 11.85 -30.46
C LYS A 183 -4.09 10.37 -30.81
N SER A 184 -3.32 9.56 -30.09
CA SER A 184 -3.46 8.10 -30.13
C SER A 184 -4.39 7.67 -28.99
N ASP A 185 -5.70 7.62 -29.23
CA ASP A 185 -6.69 7.23 -28.23
C ASP A 185 -6.95 5.71 -28.15
N ASP A 186 -6.01 4.91 -28.69
CA ASP A 186 -6.18 3.46 -28.78
C ASP A 186 -5.58 2.75 -27.56
N LYS A 187 -6.31 2.77 -26.44
CA LYS A 187 -6.06 1.86 -25.33
C LYS A 187 -6.65 0.50 -25.67
N GLN A 188 -5.84 -0.41 -26.20
CA GLN A 188 -6.25 -1.81 -26.33
C GLN A 188 -6.53 -2.37 -24.92
N THR A 189 -7.76 -2.84 -24.71
CA THR A 189 -8.23 -3.39 -23.43
C THR A 189 -8.62 -4.86 -23.56
N CYS A 190 -8.52 -5.60 -22.45
CA CYS A 190 -9.04 -6.94 -22.30
C CYS A 190 -10.38 -6.92 -21.55
N SER A 191 -11.25 -7.87 -21.89
CA SER A 191 -12.50 -8.05 -21.16
C SER A 191 -12.22 -8.51 -19.72
N THR A 192 -12.98 -7.96 -18.77
CA THR A 192 -12.96 -8.29 -17.33
C THR A 192 -14.38 -8.62 -16.84
N ASP A 193 -15.25 -9.07 -17.75
CA ASP A 193 -16.67 -9.35 -17.50
C ASP A 193 -16.94 -10.62 -16.68
N SER A 194 -15.94 -11.51 -16.56
CA SER A 194 -16.02 -12.73 -15.76
C SER A 194 -14.88 -12.84 -14.75
N GLU A 195 -15.11 -13.59 -13.68
CA GLU A 195 -14.12 -13.82 -12.61
C GLU A 195 -12.79 -14.32 -13.16
N ILE A 196 -12.82 -15.32 -14.04
CA ILE A 196 -11.61 -15.90 -14.64
C ILE A 196 -10.85 -14.90 -15.52
N LYS A 197 -11.55 -14.05 -16.29
CA LYS A 197 -10.89 -13.04 -17.13
C LYS A 197 -10.28 -11.91 -16.28
N LEU A 198 -10.96 -11.53 -15.19
CA LEU A 198 -10.42 -10.58 -14.23
C LEU A 198 -9.19 -11.14 -13.52
N HIS A 199 -9.21 -12.43 -13.15
CA HIS A 199 -8.07 -13.15 -12.58
C HIS A 199 -6.86 -13.14 -13.54
N TYR A 200 -7.06 -13.43 -14.83
CA TYR A 200 -5.99 -13.35 -15.82
C TYR A 200 -5.39 -11.95 -15.93
N ALA A 201 -6.22 -10.90 -15.91
CA ALA A 201 -5.76 -9.52 -15.92
C ALA A 201 -4.92 -9.16 -14.68
N PHE A 202 -5.38 -9.58 -13.49
CA PHE A 202 -4.64 -9.37 -12.25
C PHE A 202 -3.33 -10.16 -12.21
N THR A 203 -3.31 -11.41 -12.67
CA THR A 203 -2.10 -12.22 -12.75
C THR A 203 -1.07 -11.58 -13.69
N ARG A 204 -1.48 -11.08 -14.87
CA ARG A 204 -0.59 -10.33 -15.77
C ARG A 204 -0.02 -9.08 -15.12
N ARG A 205 -0.84 -8.36 -14.33
CA ARG A 205 -0.39 -7.21 -13.53
C ARG A 205 0.62 -7.62 -12.46
N ALA A 206 0.40 -8.75 -11.77
CA ALA A 206 1.30 -9.32 -10.78
C ALA A 206 2.69 -9.59 -11.39
N VAL A 207 2.71 -10.28 -12.52
CA VAL A 207 3.95 -10.61 -13.26
C VAL A 207 4.66 -9.34 -13.70
N ALA A 208 3.94 -8.34 -14.21
CA ALA A 208 4.54 -7.08 -14.64
C ALA A 208 5.16 -6.28 -13.46
N LEU A 209 4.49 -6.25 -12.31
CA LEU A 209 5.02 -5.59 -11.10
C LEU A 209 6.25 -6.31 -10.53
N ALA A 210 6.27 -7.64 -10.58
CA ALA A 210 7.42 -8.46 -10.22
C ALA A 210 8.60 -8.21 -11.19
N PHE A 211 8.33 -8.12 -12.50
CA PHE A 211 9.32 -7.81 -13.53
C PHE A 211 10.01 -6.46 -13.31
N ALA A 212 9.24 -5.46 -12.88
CA ALA A 212 9.76 -4.12 -12.59
C ALA A 212 10.39 -4.00 -11.18
N ARG A 213 10.40 -5.07 -10.37
CA ARG A 213 10.86 -5.08 -8.96
C ARG A 213 10.17 -4.01 -8.10
N ILE A 214 8.86 -3.88 -8.27
CA ILE A 214 8.03 -2.97 -7.48
C ILE A 214 7.37 -3.69 -6.31
N MET A 215 6.96 -4.93 -6.55
CA MET A 215 6.27 -5.79 -5.60
C MET A 215 6.49 -7.24 -6.04
N THR A 216 6.60 -8.17 -5.08
CA THR A 216 6.70 -9.59 -5.41
C THR A 216 5.39 -10.13 -5.98
N PHE A 217 5.48 -11.23 -6.75
CA PHE A 217 4.30 -11.92 -7.22
C PHE A 217 3.39 -12.37 -6.07
N GLN A 218 3.97 -12.90 -4.98
CA GLN A 218 3.23 -13.39 -3.81
C GLN A 218 2.45 -12.28 -3.09
N GLN A 219 3.04 -11.09 -2.93
CA GLN A 219 2.37 -9.92 -2.35
C GLN A 219 1.14 -9.51 -3.17
N HIS A 220 1.27 -9.46 -4.49
CA HIS A 220 0.13 -9.14 -5.36
C HIS A 220 -0.91 -10.26 -5.36
N SER A 221 -0.48 -11.52 -5.38
CA SER A 221 -1.37 -12.68 -5.34
C SER A 221 -2.19 -12.72 -4.06
N ALA A 222 -1.61 -12.38 -2.90
CA ALA A 222 -2.38 -12.30 -1.65
C ALA A 222 -3.44 -11.20 -1.67
N TRP A 223 -3.14 -10.05 -2.30
CA TRP A 223 -4.12 -8.98 -2.54
C TRP A 223 -5.26 -9.45 -3.44
N GLU A 224 -4.94 -10.16 -4.51
CA GLU A 224 -5.92 -10.75 -5.42
C GLU A 224 -6.79 -11.81 -4.72
N THR A 225 -6.18 -12.75 -4.00
CA THR A 225 -6.89 -13.77 -3.23
C THR A 225 -7.90 -13.15 -2.28
N PHE A 226 -7.50 -12.11 -1.54
CA PHE A 226 -8.39 -11.38 -0.64
C PHE A 226 -9.62 -10.78 -1.36
N LEU A 227 -9.42 -10.21 -2.55
CA LEU A 227 -10.51 -9.64 -3.35
C LEU A 227 -11.50 -10.72 -3.82
N PHE A 228 -10.99 -11.86 -4.30
CA PHE A 228 -11.85 -12.96 -4.75
C PHE A 228 -12.51 -13.72 -3.60
N GLU A 229 -11.85 -13.92 -2.47
CA GLU A 229 -12.47 -14.49 -1.26
C GLU A 229 -13.62 -13.61 -0.78
N SER A 230 -13.44 -12.29 -0.84
CA SER A 230 -14.48 -11.32 -0.50
C SER A 230 -15.69 -11.39 -1.45
N LEU A 231 -15.46 -11.69 -2.73
CA LEU A 231 -16.52 -11.90 -3.72
C LEU A 231 -17.35 -13.16 -3.42
N HIS A 232 -16.71 -14.20 -2.89
CA HIS A 232 -17.33 -15.49 -2.57
C HIS A 232 -17.95 -15.57 -1.18
N ARG A 233 -17.67 -14.60 -0.31
CA ARG A 233 -18.18 -14.59 1.07
C ARG A 233 -19.71 -14.52 1.09
N GLU A 234 -20.32 -15.30 2.00
CA GLU A 234 -21.76 -15.22 2.23
C GLU A 234 -22.15 -13.85 2.79
N VAL A 235 -23.25 -13.32 2.25
CA VAL A 235 -23.70 -11.97 2.51
C VAL A 235 -24.66 -11.99 3.71
N PRO A 236 -24.49 -11.11 4.71
CA PRO A 236 -25.44 -11.03 5.82
C PRO A 236 -26.86 -10.68 5.34
N PRO A 237 -27.90 -11.07 6.10
CA PRO A 237 -29.28 -10.73 5.78
C PRO A 237 -29.46 -9.21 5.59
N GLY A 238 -30.03 -8.80 4.45
CA GLY A 238 -30.29 -7.40 4.12
C GLY A 238 -29.22 -6.72 3.27
N TYR A 239 -28.10 -7.38 2.95
CA TYR A 239 -27.05 -6.86 2.08
C TYR A 239 -27.05 -7.58 0.71
N THR A 240 -26.47 -6.93 -0.30
CA THR A 240 -26.31 -7.52 -1.65
C THR A 240 -24.91 -8.09 -1.85
N LYS A 241 -24.82 -9.16 -2.64
CA LYS A 241 -23.53 -9.77 -3.01
C LYS A 241 -22.65 -8.77 -3.75
N ALA A 242 -21.35 -8.85 -3.47
CA ALA A 242 -20.36 -8.06 -4.17
C ALA A 242 -20.35 -8.38 -5.67
N SER A 243 -20.16 -7.38 -6.51
CA SER A 243 -20.00 -7.52 -7.96
C SER A 243 -18.55 -7.37 -8.39
N LEU A 244 -18.20 -7.87 -9.58
CA LEU A 244 -16.87 -7.69 -10.17
C LEU A 244 -16.49 -6.21 -10.33
N ALA A 245 -17.46 -5.35 -10.67
CA ALA A 245 -17.23 -3.91 -10.75
C ALA A 245 -16.86 -3.30 -9.38
N GLN A 246 -17.46 -3.80 -8.30
CA GLN A 246 -17.11 -3.39 -6.93
C GLN A 246 -15.71 -3.88 -6.54
N VAL A 247 -15.30 -5.07 -6.97
CA VAL A 247 -13.92 -5.58 -6.77
C VAL A 247 -12.90 -4.67 -7.46
N VAL A 248 -13.12 -4.28 -8.72
CA VAL A 248 -12.23 -3.36 -9.45
C VAL A 248 -12.20 -1.97 -8.79
N SER A 249 -13.34 -1.51 -8.28
CA SER A 249 -13.43 -0.23 -7.57
C SER A 249 -12.68 -0.25 -6.23
N CYS A 250 -12.75 -1.37 -5.50
CA CYS A 250 -11.99 -1.63 -4.28
C CYS A 250 -10.47 -1.60 -4.57
N ASP A 251 -10.04 -2.29 -5.62
CA ASP A 251 -8.65 -2.27 -6.08
C ASP A 251 -8.20 -0.83 -6.42
N LYS A 252 -8.99 -0.07 -7.17
CA LYS A 252 -8.68 1.35 -7.46
C LYS A 252 -8.52 2.19 -6.19
N ALA A 253 -9.43 2.02 -5.23
CA ALA A 253 -9.38 2.73 -3.96
C ALA A 253 -8.12 2.37 -3.15
N ALA A 254 -7.75 1.08 -3.14
CA ALA A 254 -6.52 0.59 -2.50
C ALA A 254 -5.29 1.33 -3.04
N TRP A 255 -5.11 1.32 -4.36
CA TRP A 255 -3.99 1.95 -5.03
C TRP A 255 -3.97 3.47 -4.85
N SER A 256 -5.14 4.11 -4.88
CA SER A 256 -5.26 5.55 -4.60
C SER A 256 -4.84 5.90 -3.17
N ARG A 257 -5.18 5.03 -2.20
CA ARG A 257 -4.78 5.20 -0.81
C ARG A 257 -3.28 5.00 -0.63
N LEU A 258 -2.70 3.97 -1.24
CA LEU A 258 -1.25 3.73 -1.23
C LEU A 258 -0.48 4.92 -1.83
N ALA A 259 -1.00 5.53 -2.90
CA ALA A 259 -0.47 6.76 -3.46
C ALA A 259 -0.55 7.93 -2.46
N THR A 260 -1.66 8.10 -1.76
CA THR A 260 -1.84 9.18 -0.75
C THR A 260 -0.92 9.00 0.47
N LEU A 261 -0.60 7.74 0.82
CA LEU A 261 0.33 7.42 1.90
C LEU A 261 1.81 7.57 1.48
N ASN A 262 2.07 8.01 0.25
CA ASN A 262 3.41 8.15 -0.32
C ASN A 262 4.27 6.88 -0.15
N CYS A 263 3.65 5.71 -0.30
CA CYS A 263 4.39 4.45 -0.27
C CYS A 263 5.45 4.43 -1.38
N GLN A 264 6.67 4.03 -1.04
CA GLN A 264 7.76 3.98 -2.00
C GLN A 264 7.57 2.82 -2.98
N VAL A 265 7.82 3.09 -4.28
CA VAL A 265 7.72 2.09 -5.35
C VAL A 265 9.00 1.26 -5.45
N ARG A 266 10.12 1.82 -5.01
CA ARG A 266 11.45 1.18 -5.05
C ARG A 266 11.64 0.27 -3.83
N GLU A 267 12.49 -0.74 -4.03
CA GLU A 267 12.94 -1.61 -2.94
C GLU A 267 13.71 -0.84 -1.88
N ASP A 268 13.51 -1.23 -0.62
CA ASP A 268 14.26 -0.65 0.51
C ASP A 268 15.68 -1.22 0.58
N ALA A 269 16.51 -0.68 1.48
CA ALA A 269 17.89 -1.13 1.67
C ALA A 269 18.00 -2.60 2.16
N ASN A 270 16.90 -3.18 2.64
CA ASN A 270 16.82 -4.55 3.14
C ASN A 270 16.30 -5.53 2.07
N GLY A 271 15.98 -5.05 0.86
CA GLY A 271 15.42 -5.85 -0.22
C GLY A 271 13.92 -6.13 -0.09
N ASN A 272 13.21 -5.44 0.81
CA ASN A 272 11.76 -5.50 0.91
C ASN A 272 11.10 -4.53 -0.08
N PHE A 273 9.83 -4.80 -0.37
CA PHE A 273 9.01 -4.00 -1.27
C PHE A 273 7.95 -3.22 -0.47
N PRO A 274 8.16 -1.92 -0.18
CA PRO A 274 7.25 -1.13 0.66
C PRO A 274 5.84 -1.04 0.12
N LEU A 275 5.68 -0.99 -1.21
CA LEU A 275 4.36 -1.01 -1.85
C LEU A 275 3.62 -2.32 -1.59
N GLY A 276 4.33 -3.46 -1.66
CA GLY A 276 3.75 -4.77 -1.39
C GLY A 276 3.36 -4.96 0.07
N GLU A 277 4.17 -4.47 1.01
CA GLU A 277 3.77 -4.42 2.42
C GLU A 277 2.58 -3.49 2.66
N GLY A 278 2.52 -2.36 1.95
CA GLY A 278 1.38 -1.45 1.98
C GLY A 278 0.08 -2.15 1.56
N CYS A 279 0.11 -2.94 0.49
CA CYS A 279 -1.03 -3.76 0.07
C CYS A 279 -1.47 -4.73 1.17
N TYR A 280 -0.53 -5.44 1.81
CA TYR A 280 -0.85 -6.31 2.94
C TYR A 280 -1.48 -5.54 4.11
N LYS A 281 -0.88 -4.41 4.52
CA LYS A 281 -1.44 -3.53 5.57
C LYS A 281 -2.85 -3.06 5.21
N TRP A 282 -3.14 -2.86 3.92
CA TRP A 282 -4.49 -2.50 3.47
C TRP A 282 -5.48 -3.65 3.61
N ILE A 283 -5.08 -4.91 3.32
CA ILE A 283 -5.89 -6.10 3.60
C ILE A 283 -6.30 -6.10 5.08
N TRP A 284 -5.33 -5.94 5.98
CA TRP A 284 -5.58 -5.89 7.43
C TRP A 284 -6.45 -4.71 7.85
N PHE A 285 -6.26 -3.54 7.25
CA PHE A 285 -7.10 -2.37 7.50
C PHE A 285 -8.55 -2.59 7.05
N VAL A 286 -8.78 -3.21 5.89
CA VAL A 286 -10.12 -3.49 5.36
C VAL A 286 -10.82 -4.59 6.16
N ILE A 287 -10.09 -5.64 6.56
CA ILE A 287 -10.59 -6.68 7.47
C ILE A 287 -10.94 -6.07 8.84
N GLY A 288 -10.11 -5.15 9.33
CA GLY A 288 -10.28 -4.52 10.63
C GLY A 288 -11.35 -3.41 10.69
N SER A 289 -11.64 -2.75 9.57
CA SER A 289 -12.55 -1.59 9.61
C SER A 289 -14.04 -1.93 9.66
N THR A 290 -14.45 -3.18 9.35
CA THR A 290 -15.86 -3.62 9.43
C THR A 290 -16.00 -5.14 9.52
N SER A 291 -16.93 -5.64 10.34
CA SER A 291 -17.31 -7.06 10.42
C SER A 291 -17.97 -7.62 9.14
N THR A 292 -18.09 -6.85 8.06
CA THR A 292 -18.38 -7.38 6.72
C THR A 292 -18.02 -6.39 5.61
N LEU A 293 -17.25 -6.86 4.64
CA LEU A 293 -16.80 -6.11 3.45
C LEU A 293 -17.95 -5.56 2.60
N ALA A 294 -19.16 -6.13 2.72
CA ALA A 294 -20.39 -5.58 2.15
C ALA A 294 -20.67 -4.15 2.65
N GLY A 295 -20.39 -3.86 3.93
CA GLY A 295 -20.49 -2.52 4.49
C GLY A 295 -19.45 -1.56 3.92
N VAL A 296 -18.22 -2.02 3.66
CA VAL A 296 -17.15 -1.21 3.05
C VAL A 296 -17.43 -0.92 1.57
N LEU A 297 -17.86 -1.92 0.79
CA LEU A 297 -18.22 -1.71 -0.62
C LEU A 297 -19.45 -0.80 -0.78
N GLN A 298 -20.38 -0.82 0.18
CA GLN A 298 -21.57 0.02 0.19
C GLN A 298 -21.31 1.44 0.73
N LEU A 299 -20.41 1.60 1.71
CA LEU A 299 -19.88 2.91 2.14
C LEU A 299 -19.02 3.57 1.05
N MET A 300 -18.24 2.78 0.29
CA MET A 300 -17.44 3.27 -0.83
C MET A 300 -18.28 3.62 -2.07
N GLN A 301 -19.49 3.08 -2.22
CA GLN A 301 -20.47 3.54 -3.23
C GLN A 301 -21.12 4.89 -2.87
N LEU A 302 -21.08 5.32 -1.62
CA LEU A 302 -21.61 6.60 -1.16
C LEU A 302 -20.61 7.76 -1.33
N GLY A 303 -19.90 7.78 -2.46
CA GLY A 303 -19.41 9.03 -3.03
C GLY A 303 -20.58 9.85 -3.55
N VAL A 304 -21.26 10.58 -2.65
CA VAL A 304 -22.26 11.62 -2.95
C VAL A 304 -23.42 11.16 -3.85
N LYS A 305 -24.48 10.62 -3.23
CA LYS A 305 -25.87 10.88 -3.61
C LYS A 305 -26.75 10.64 -2.39
N PHE A 306 -26.99 11.71 -1.62
CA PHE A 306 -28.13 11.79 -0.71
C PHE A 306 -29.40 11.72 -1.55
N GLY A 307 -29.89 10.50 -1.79
CA GLY A 307 -31.26 10.27 -2.23
C GLY A 307 -32.19 10.67 -1.10
N LEU A 308 -32.87 11.81 -1.30
CA LEU A 308 -33.94 12.33 -0.47
C LEU A 308 -34.91 11.22 0.01
N ARG A 309 -34.73 10.75 1.25
CA ARG A 309 -35.87 10.33 2.06
C ARG A 309 -36.40 11.57 2.77
N ARG A 310 -37.67 11.87 2.48
CA ARG A 310 -38.40 13.04 2.96
C ARG A 310 -38.23 13.23 4.47
N GLN A 311 -37.77 14.41 4.85
CA GLN A 311 -37.74 14.93 6.21
C GLN A 311 -39.15 15.44 6.57
N PRO A 312 -39.73 15.10 7.74
CA PRO A 312 -40.93 15.76 8.22
C PRO A 312 -40.63 17.23 8.53
N ARG A 313 -41.48 18.13 8.02
CA ARG A 313 -41.37 19.59 8.14
C ARG A 313 -41.63 20.01 9.60
N GLY A 314 -40.73 20.81 10.16
CA GLY A 314 -41.08 21.73 11.25
C GLY A 314 -40.18 21.71 12.48
N ALA A 315 -38.92 22.11 12.36
CA ALA A 315 -38.18 22.79 13.44
C ALA A 315 -36.97 23.50 12.82
N LYS A 316 -36.88 24.82 13.01
CA LYS A 316 -35.73 25.64 12.57
C LYS A 316 -34.56 25.38 13.52
N LEU A 317 -33.45 24.86 12.99
CA LEU A 317 -32.11 24.97 13.59
C LEU A 317 -31.32 26.08 12.88
N PRO A 318 -30.43 26.82 13.57
CA PRO A 318 -29.70 27.97 13.03
C PRO A 318 -28.66 27.55 11.97
N PRO A 319 -28.17 28.50 11.13
CA PRO A 319 -27.34 28.17 9.98
C PRO A 319 -25.97 27.65 10.40
N MET A 320 -25.66 26.41 9.99
CA MET A 320 -24.31 25.85 10.07
C MET A 320 -23.42 26.50 9.00
N LEU A 321 -22.30 27.05 9.43
CA LEU A 321 -21.25 27.67 8.61
C LEU A 321 -20.75 26.71 7.50
N PRO A 322 -20.51 27.22 6.27
CA PRO A 322 -20.04 26.41 5.15
C PRO A 322 -18.51 26.35 5.13
N ALA A 323 -17.91 25.42 5.89
CA ALA A 323 -16.55 24.90 5.65
C ALA A 323 -16.18 23.84 6.70
N PHE A 324 -16.54 22.58 6.46
CA PHE A 324 -15.85 21.42 7.03
C PHE A 324 -15.94 20.26 6.01
N GLN A 325 -15.35 20.48 4.85
CA GLN A 325 -14.67 19.41 4.12
C GLN A 325 -13.25 19.38 4.69
N GLN A 326 -12.79 18.22 5.15
CA GLN A 326 -11.54 17.94 5.88
C GLN A 326 -11.65 18.05 7.41
N SER A 327 -11.64 16.89 8.06
CA SER A 327 -11.13 16.69 9.43
C SER A 327 -10.64 15.25 9.52
N ALA A 328 -9.49 14.90 10.08
CA ALA A 328 -8.15 15.48 10.10
C ALA A 328 -7.23 14.27 10.34
N VAL A 329 -6.10 14.19 9.65
CA VAL A 329 -5.01 13.30 10.05
C VAL A 329 -4.49 13.85 11.38
N PHE A 330 -4.40 13.00 12.41
CA PHE A 330 -3.87 13.38 13.72
C PHE A 330 -2.43 13.89 13.57
N PHE A 331 -2.14 15.08 14.08
CA PHE A 331 -0.76 15.47 14.35
C PHE A 331 -0.45 15.05 15.79
N ALA A 332 0.10 13.84 15.93
CA ALA A 332 0.88 13.43 17.08
C ALA A 332 2.29 13.19 16.53
N GLU A 333 3.27 13.98 16.98
CA GLU A 333 4.66 13.90 16.50
C GLU A 333 5.33 12.56 16.88
N GLY A 334 4.69 11.78 17.77
CA GLY A 334 5.06 10.41 18.06
C GLY A 334 4.01 9.64 18.88
N PRO A 335 4.19 8.32 19.03
CA PRO A 335 3.28 7.43 19.78
C PRO A 335 3.06 7.84 21.25
N SER A 336 4.00 8.60 21.82
CA SER A 336 3.98 9.09 23.20
C SER A 336 2.99 10.24 23.46
N GLN A 337 2.36 10.79 22.42
CA GLN A 337 1.43 11.93 22.52
C GLN A 337 -0.04 11.54 22.36
N ILE A 338 -0.34 10.25 22.18
CA ILE A 338 -1.72 9.74 22.14
C ILE A 338 -2.11 9.40 23.59
N PRO A 339 -3.11 10.04 24.21
CA PRO A 339 -3.61 9.62 25.51
C PRO A 339 -4.33 8.27 25.33
N CYS A 340 -3.60 7.19 25.61
CA CYS A 340 -4.08 5.81 25.52
C CYS A 340 -4.97 5.48 26.72
N SER A 341 -6.16 4.94 26.51
CA SER A 341 -6.97 4.36 27.58
C SER A 341 -6.19 3.24 28.31
N LEU A 342 -5.91 3.48 29.61
CA LEU A 342 -5.22 2.59 30.57
C LEU A 342 -3.87 2.02 30.14
N MET A 343 -2.79 2.67 30.56
CA MET A 343 -1.50 2.00 30.76
C MET A 343 -1.40 1.65 32.24
N ALA A 344 -1.68 0.37 32.56
CA ALA A 344 -1.70 -0.15 33.93
C ALA A 344 -1.14 -1.58 34.13
N LYS A 345 0.18 -1.83 34.08
CA LYS A 345 0.91 -2.83 34.91
C LYS A 345 0.51 -2.78 36.40
N LEU A 346 -0.53 -3.51 36.76
CA LEU A 346 -0.77 -3.88 38.15
C LEU A 346 0.45 -4.67 38.66
N THR A 347 1.06 -4.21 39.75
CA THR A 347 2.27 -4.81 40.35
C THR A 347 2.03 -6.17 40.98
N THR A 348 0.77 -6.57 41.09
CA THR A 348 0.32 -7.90 41.48
C THR A 348 -0.74 -8.34 40.50
N ASP A 349 -0.71 -9.59 40.05
CA ASP A 349 -1.83 -10.23 39.38
C ASP A 349 -3.09 -9.87 40.15
N ILE A 350 -4.05 -9.16 39.53
CA ILE A 350 -5.41 -9.20 40.04
C ILE A 350 -5.90 -10.61 39.69
N THR A 351 -5.50 -11.60 40.49
CA THR A 351 -6.48 -12.58 40.93
C THR A 351 -7.60 -11.74 41.51
N LEU A 352 -8.67 -11.55 40.74
CA LEU A 352 -9.90 -10.93 41.24
C LEU A 352 -10.27 -11.81 42.43
N ARG A 353 -9.91 -11.37 43.64
CA ARG A 353 -10.31 -12.07 44.87
C ARG A 353 -11.82 -12.24 44.75
N THR A 354 -12.32 -13.39 45.19
CA THR A 354 -13.73 -13.78 45.09
C THR A 354 -14.66 -12.61 45.48
N ASP A 355 -14.24 -11.84 46.49
CA ASP A 355 -14.87 -10.62 47.01
C ASP A 355 -15.07 -9.49 45.97
N THR A 356 -14.13 -9.26 45.05
CA THR A 356 -14.28 -8.24 44.00
C THR A 356 -15.24 -8.71 42.90
N CYS A 357 -15.21 -9.98 42.52
CA CYS A 357 -16.18 -10.55 41.57
C CYS A 357 -17.63 -10.48 42.12
N VAL A 358 -17.80 -10.75 43.41
CA VAL A 358 -19.07 -10.61 44.15
C VAL A 358 -19.62 -9.18 44.04
N VAL A 359 -18.76 -8.17 44.25
CA VAL A 359 -19.10 -6.73 44.14
C VAL A 359 -19.57 -6.35 42.72
N PHE A 360 -19.00 -6.97 41.68
CA PHE A 360 -19.45 -6.80 40.28
C PHE A 360 -20.63 -7.71 39.89
N GLY A 361 -21.21 -8.45 40.83
CA GLY A 361 -22.43 -9.23 40.65
C GLY A 361 -22.21 -10.65 40.10
N ALA A 362 -21.01 -11.21 40.23
CA ALA A 362 -20.69 -12.59 39.81
C ALA A 362 -21.59 -13.64 40.50
N ASP A 363 -22.16 -13.34 41.67
CA ASP A 363 -23.06 -14.23 42.41
C ASP A 363 -24.43 -14.40 41.71
N LYS A 364 -24.79 -13.43 40.85
CA LYS A 364 -26.10 -13.35 40.20
C LYS A 364 -26.04 -13.66 38.70
N LYS A 365 -24.86 -13.63 38.07
CA LYS A 365 -24.66 -13.82 36.62
C LYS A 365 -23.55 -14.81 36.32
N HIS A 366 -23.74 -15.65 35.30
CA HIS A 366 -22.75 -16.62 34.82
C HIS A 366 -21.47 -15.99 34.23
N THR A 367 -21.55 -14.77 33.70
CA THR A 367 -20.42 -14.01 33.14
C THR A 367 -20.56 -12.52 33.44
N ILE A 368 -19.44 -11.86 33.80
CA ILE A 368 -19.36 -10.42 34.17
C ILE A 368 -18.43 -9.62 33.23
N ILE A 369 -18.17 -10.15 32.04
CA ILE A 369 -17.19 -9.59 31.08
C ILE A 369 -17.54 -8.16 30.68
N TYR A 370 -18.83 -7.89 30.43
CA TYR A 370 -19.30 -6.55 30.08
C TYR A 370 -19.07 -5.52 31.20
N GLU A 371 -19.37 -5.88 32.45
CA GLU A 371 -19.16 -5.01 33.60
C GLU A 371 -17.67 -4.72 33.85
N LEU A 372 -16.80 -5.73 33.66
CA LEU A 372 -15.35 -5.57 33.81
C LEU A 372 -14.76 -4.67 32.72
N GLU A 373 -15.16 -4.86 31.47
CA GLU A 373 -14.66 -4.05 30.36
C GLU A 373 -15.21 -2.61 30.40
N LEU A 374 -16.45 -2.41 30.86
CA LEU A 374 -16.98 -1.08 31.13
C LEU A 374 -16.23 -0.40 32.27
N CYS A 375 -15.91 -1.12 33.34
CA CYS A 375 -15.12 -0.59 34.45
C CYS A 375 -13.73 -0.16 33.99
N ALA A 376 -13.07 -0.95 33.13
CA ALA A 376 -11.79 -0.58 32.54
C ALA A 376 -11.92 0.70 31.69
N ALA A 377 -12.93 0.80 30.83
CA ALA A 377 -13.15 1.99 30.03
C ALA A 377 -13.39 3.25 30.89
N VAL A 378 -14.22 3.16 31.93
CA VAL A 378 -14.51 4.29 32.84
C VAL A 378 -13.28 4.68 33.66
N LEU A 379 -12.52 3.71 34.16
CA LEU A 379 -11.27 3.96 34.87
C LEU A 379 -10.25 4.69 33.98
N ALA A 380 -10.13 4.31 32.71
CA ALA A 380 -9.26 5.00 31.77
C ALA A 380 -9.66 6.46 31.55
N LEU A 381 -10.97 6.70 31.40
CA LEU A 381 -11.50 8.05 31.17
C LEU A 381 -11.30 8.95 32.39
N ASP A 382 -11.52 8.40 33.60
CA ASP A 382 -11.30 9.10 34.87
C ASP A 382 -9.81 9.41 35.10
N PHE A 383 -8.94 8.41 34.91
CA PHE A 383 -7.50 8.54 35.11
C PHE A 383 -6.89 9.64 34.23
N TRP A 384 -7.34 9.75 32.98
CA TRP A 384 -6.83 10.75 32.03
C TRP A 384 -7.65 12.04 32.00
N ALA A 385 -8.74 12.16 32.77
CA ALA A 385 -9.68 13.27 32.67
C ALA A 385 -9.00 14.65 32.83
N SER A 386 -8.08 14.76 33.80
CA SER A 386 -7.34 16.01 34.06
C SER A 386 -6.39 16.40 32.91
N VAL A 387 -5.90 15.42 32.15
CA VAL A 387 -5.01 15.64 30.99
C VAL A 387 -5.83 15.95 29.74
N MET A 388 -7.06 15.45 29.65
CA MET A 388 -7.97 15.59 28.52
C MET A 388 -8.91 16.81 28.63
N GLN A 389 -8.78 17.64 29.66
CA GLN A 389 -9.70 18.74 29.93
C GLN A 389 -9.81 19.73 28.74
N GLY A 390 -11.03 20.01 28.30
CA GLY A 390 -11.33 21.03 27.27
C GLY A 390 -10.92 20.68 25.82
N GLY A 391 -10.45 19.47 25.56
CA GLY A 391 -10.15 18.97 24.20
C GLY A 391 -11.27 18.11 23.60
N LEU A 392 -11.12 17.76 22.31
CA LEU A 392 -11.92 16.72 21.64
C LEU A 392 -11.12 15.41 21.64
N GLN A 393 -11.62 14.39 22.34
CA GLN A 393 -10.93 13.10 22.46
C GLN A 393 -11.64 11.99 21.70
N VAL A 394 -10.86 11.10 21.11
CA VAL A 394 -11.37 9.89 20.44
C VAL A 394 -10.94 8.67 21.23
N CYS A 395 -11.93 7.95 21.77
CA CYS A 395 -11.72 6.74 22.55
C CYS A 395 -11.98 5.51 21.68
N PHE A 396 -10.98 4.66 21.51
CA PHE A 396 -11.08 3.41 20.76
C PHE A 396 -11.31 2.25 21.70
N GLY A 397 -12.31 1.42 21.40
CA GLY A 397 -12.59 0.20 22.16
C GLY A 397 -13.02 -0.94 21.25
N ASP A 398 -12.89 -2.17 21.74
CA ASP A 398 -13.18 -3.38 20.99
C ASP A 398 -14.39 -4.18 21.49
N ASN A 399 -15.16 -3.63 22.42
CA ASN A 399 -16.46 -4.16 22.84
C ASN A 399 -17.59 -3.21 22.47
N ASP A 400 -18.47 -3.66 21.57
CA ASP A 400 -19.61 -2.87 21.12
C ASP A 400 -20.67 -2.66 22.21
N GLY A 401 -20.85 -3.60 23.12
CA GLY A 401 -21.74 -3.44 24.27
C GLY A 401 -21.29 -2.29 25.17
N VAL A 402 -20.01 -2.24 25.53
CA VAL A 402 -19.41 -1.16 26.33
C VAL A 402 -19.47 0.17 25.56
N ARG A 403 -19.07 0.16 24.28
CA ARG A 403 -19.10 1.35 23.40
C ARG A 403 -20.50 1.96 23.29
N PHE A 404 -21.52 1.15 23.05
CA PHE A 404 -22.89 1.63 22.95
C PHE A 404 -23.42 2.16 24.28
N SER A 405 -23.02 1.56 25.41
CA SER A 405 -23.36 2.07 26.73
C SER A 405 -22.75 3.45 26.99
N LEU A 406 -21.47 3.66 26.66
CA LEU A 406 -20.80 4.96 26.80
C LEU A 406 -21.43 6.03 25.90
N ILE A 407 -21.73 5.70 24.64
CA ILE A 407 -22.41 6.64 23.72
C ILE A 407 -23.81 7.01 24.22
N ARG A 408 -24.56 6.06 24.77
CA ARG A 408 -25.93 6.29 25.25
C ARG A 408 -25.99 6.89 26.65
N GLY A 409 -24.89 6.88 27.40
CA GLY A 409 -24.90 7.24 28.82
C GLY A 409 -25.77 6.29 29.67
N THR A 410 -25.91 5.01 29.28
CA THR A 410 -26.77 4.05 30.01
C THR A 410 -26.12 2.68 30.19
N GLY A 411 -26.24 2.13 31.41
CA GLY A 411 -25.76 0.79 31.78
C GLY A 411 -26.87 -0.27 31.75
N ALA A 412 -26.52 -1.50 31.39
CA ALA A 412 -27.47 -2.62 31.31
C ALA A 412 -27.66 -3.39 32.64
N SER A 413 -26.83 -3.11 33.65
CA SER A 413 -26.86 -3.74 34.97
C SER A 413 -26.72 -2.68 36.06
N PHE A 414 -27.06 -3.02 37.30
CA PHE A 414 -26.91 -2.11 38.44
C PHE A 414 -25.49 -1.53 38.55
N VAL A 415 -24.49 -2.40 38.43
CA VAL A 415 -23.06 -2.02 38.46
C VAL A 415 -22.71 -1.12 37.26
N ALA A 416 -23.16 -1.48 36.06
CA ALA A 416 -22.91 -0.70 34.87
C ALA A 416 -23.59 0.68 34.91
N SER A 417 -24.79 0.77 35.49
CA SER A 417 -25.50 2.04 35.66
C SER A 417 -24.78 2.96 36.63
N TRP A 418 -24.28 2.42 37.75
CA TRP A 418 -23.46 3.21 38.67
C TRP A 418 -22.16 3.69 38.02
N LEU A 419 -21.45 2.81 37.30
CA LEU A 419 -20.22 3.18 36.56
C LEU A 419 -20.50 4.29 35.54
N MET A 420 -21.65 4.23 34.89
CA MET A 420 -22.07 5.24 33.92
C MET A 420 -22.40 6.58 34.60
N GLU A 421 -23.11 6.55 35.72
CA GLU A 421 -23.39 7.77 36.51
C GLU A 421 -22.10 8.43 37.01
N TYR A 422 -21.16 7.63 37.53
CA TYR A 422 -19.83 8.10 37.90
C TYR A 422 -19.11 8.74 36.71
N HIS A 423 -19.09 8.06 35.57
CA HIS A 423 -18.46 8.55 34.34
C HIS A 423 -19.06 9.87 33.85
N LEU A 424 -20.38 9.98 33.77
CA LEU A 424 -21.06 11.19 33.29
C LEU A 424 -20.79 12.40 34.20
N ASN A 425 -20.71 12.19 35.51
CA ASN A 425 -20.32 13.25 36.44
C ASN A 425 -18.87 13.71 36.19
N GLN A 426 -17.93 12.78 36.00
CA GLN A 426 -16.55 13.12 35.66
C GLN A 426 -16.42 13.78 34.29
N GLU A 427 -17.19 13.35 33.31
CA GLU A 427 -17.24 13.96 31.97
C GLU A 427 -17.69 15.42 32.06
N ALA A 428 -18.73 15.69 32.85
CA ALA A 428 -19.25 17.04 33.09
C ALA A 428 -18.27 17.92 33.88
N ASP A 429 -17.71 17.41 34.98
CA ASP A 429 -16.77 18.13 35.83
C ASP A 429 -15.48 18.52 35.09
N ASN A 430 -15.02 17.65 34.18
CA ASN A 430 -13.80 17.87 33.39
C ASN A 430 -14.08 18.44 31.99
N ASN A 431 -15.34 18.75 31.65
CA ASN A 431 -15.74 19.29 30.35
C ASN A 431 -15.11 18.51 29.17
N LEU A 432 -15.21 17.19 29.21
CA LEU A 432 -14.66 16.31 28.19
C LEU A 432 -15.57 16.31 26.96
N CYS A 433 -14.97 16.25 25.77
CA CYS A 433 -15.72 16.09 24.52
C CYS A 433 -15.32 14.76 23.87
N LEU A 434 -16.03 13.69 24.24
CA LEU A 434 -15.65 12.33 23.93
C LEU A 434 -16.33 11.82 22.65
N TRP A 435 -15.54 11.20 21.77
CA TRP A 435 -16.01 10.46 20.61
C TRP A 435 -15.60 8.99 20.74
N PHE A 436 -16.56 8.07 20.73
CA PHE A 436 -16.27 6.64 20.83
C PHE A 436 -16.21 5.97 19.46
N ALA A 437 -15.09 5.31 19.18
CA ALA A 437 -14.82 4.59 17.94
C ALA A 437 -14.53 3.11 18.20
N ARG A 438 -14.85 2.26 17.21
CA ARG A 438 -14.57 0.82 17.26
C ARG A 438 -13.17 0.55 16.70
N VAL A 439 -12.42 -0.32 17.36
CA VAL A 439 -11.17 -0.91 16.83
C VAL A 439 -11.25 -2.43 16.95
N PRO A 440 -10.72 -3.22 15.99
CA PRO A 440 -10.54 -4.68 16.16
C PRO A 440 -9.70 -5.02 17.37
N THR A 441 -9.91 -6.19 17.95
CA THR A 441 -9.12 -6.69 19.09
C THR A 441 -7.63 -6.76 18.73
N GLU A 442 -7.28 -7.14 17.50
CA GLU A 442 -5.89 -7.24 17.04
C GLU A 442 -5.21 -5.89 16.84
N ALA A 443 -6.00 -4.82 16.62
CA ALA A 443 -5.51 -3.45 16.51
C ALA A 443 -5.70 -2.65 17.82
N ASN A 444 -6.28 -3.29 18.84
CA ASN A 444 -6.45 -2.70 20.15
C ASN A 444 -5.12 -2.76 20.90
N ILE A 445 -4.37 -1.66 20.85
CA ILE A 445 -3.09 -1.54 21.57
C ILE A 445 -3.23 -1.75 23.09
N SER A 446 -4.44 -1.65 23.64
CA SER A 446 -4.74 -1.91 25.06
C SER A 446 -4.97 -3.40 25.38
N ASP A 447 -5.09 -4.29 24.38
CA ASP A 447 -5.32 -5.73 24.57
C ASP A 447 -4.08 -6.45 25.14
N PHE A 448 -2.88 -6.08 24.69
CA PHE A 448 -1.64 -6.62 25.25
C PHE A 448 -1.43 -6.23 26.73
N PRO A 449 -1.49 -4.93 27.12
CA PRO A 449 -1.31 -4.55 28.52
C PRO A 449 -2.44 -5.05 29.42
N SER A 450 -3.68 -5.18 28.95
CA SER A 450 -4.78 -5.75 29.75
C SER A 450 -4.56 -7.24 30.09
N ARG A 451 -3.76 -7.95 29.26
CA ARG A 451 -3.32 -9.34 29.48
C ARG A 451 -1.99 -9.45 30.22
N GLY A 452 -1.40 -8.33 30.66
CA GLY A 452 -0.08 -8.29 31.28
C GLY A 452 1.07 -8.59 30.31
N ALA A 453 0.85 -8.45 29.00
CA ALA A 453 1.83 -8.71 27.95
C ALA A 453 2.48 -7.42 27.44
N TYR A 454 3.75 -7.50 27.04
CA TYR A 454 4.48 -6.38 26.45
C TYR A 454 4.06 -6.16 24.99
N HIS A 455 3.72 -4.91 24.62
CA HIS A 455 3.39 -4.54 23.26
C HIS A 455 4.62 -3.94 22.53
N PRO A 456 5.00 -4.42 21.34
CA PRO A 456 6.20 -3.96 20.62
C PRO A 456 6.27 -2.45 20.35
N MET A 457 5.12 -1.79 20.20
CA MET A 457 5.02 -0.34 19.93
C MET A 457 4.89 0.52 21.18
N LEU A 458 4.73 -0.07 22.37
CA LEU A 458 4.59 0.66 23.63
C LEU A 458 5.91 0.57 24.40
N THR A 459 6.56 1.71 24.62
CA THR A 459 7.80 1.76 25.41
C THR A 459 7.48 1.76 26.92
N GLY A 460 8.39 1.23 27.74
CA GLY A 460 8.21 1.17 29.20
C GLY A 460 8.07 2.53 29.90
N ARG A 461 8.33 3.65 29.22
CA ARG A 461 8.13 5.02 29.75
C ARG A 461 6.65 5.43 29.83
N CYS A 462 5.77 4.70 29.16
CA CYS A 462 4.35 5.00 29.11
C CYS A 462 3.53 4.19 30.15
N ASP A 463 4.19 3.33 30.94
CA ASP A 463 3.58 2.45 31.95
C ASP A 463 3.19 3.26 33.22
N GLN A 464 1.89 3.58 33.42
CA GLN A 464 1.35 4.50 34.47
C GLN A 464 0.52 3.79 35.54
N SER A 465 1.09 2.70 36.00
CA SER A 465 0.27 1.57 36.35
C SER A 465 0.04 1.37 37.83
N VAL A 466 1.03 1.82 38.57
CA VAL A 466 0.96 1.98 40.01
C VAL A 466 -0.09 3.05 40.32
N GLU A 467 -0.10 4.14 39.56
CA GLU A 467 -1.04 5.25 39.68
C GLU A 467 -2.47 4.83 39.27
N ALA A 468 -2.61 4.11 38.16
CA ALA A 468 -3.91 3.58 37.73
C ALA A 468 -4.50 2.56 38.72
N SER A 469 -3.66 1.75 39.37
CA SER A 469 -4.08 0.81 40.42
C SER A 469 -4.64 1.53 41.65
N ALA A 470 -4.00 2.64 42.05
CA ALA A 470 -4.51 3.48 43.14
C ALA A 470 -5.84 4.15 42.77
N CYS A 471 -5.98 4.60 41.51
CA CYS A 471 -7.23 5.14 40.98
C CYS A 471 -8.36 4.09 40.99
N PHE A 472 -8.05 2.83 40.64
CA PHE A 472 -9.01 1.73 40.70
C PHE A 472 -9.50 1.42 42.11
N GLU A 473 -8.61 1.39 43.10
CA GLU A 473 -9.00 1.19 44.51
C GLU A 473 -9.89 2.33 45.03
N LEU A 474 -9.62 3.58 44.63
CA LEU A 474 -10.50 4.72 44.94
C LEU A 474 -11.88 4.58 44.32
N LEU A 475 -11.95 4.18 43.04
CA LEU A 475 -13.21 3.94 42.33
C LEU A 475 -14.01 2.81 43.02
N LYS A 476 -13.34 1.74 43.43
CA LYS A 476 -13.94 0.64 44.20
C LYS A 476 -14.47 1.09 45.56
N CYS A 477 -13.72 1.89 46.32
CA CYS A 477 -14.18 2.45 47.59
C CYS A 477 -15.43 3.33 47.40
N LYS A 478 -15.48 4.16 46.35
CA LYS A 478 -16.66 4.97 46.01
C LYS A 478 -17.87 4.10 45.67
N PHE A 479 -17.68 3.00 44.94
CA PHE A 479 -18.75 2.05 44.62
C PHE A 479 -19.34 1.40 45.88
N VAL A 480 -18.47 0.92 46.77
CA VAL A 480 -18.90 0.26 48.03
C VAL A 480 -19.61 1.25 48.94
N ALA A 481 -19.12 2.49 49.06
CA ALA A 481 -19.75 3.53 49.87
C ALA A 481 -21.12 3.96 49.32
N GLY A 482 -21.27 4.06 48.00
CA GLY A 482 -22.53 4.41 47.34
C GLY A 482 -23.60 3.32 47.41
N ASN A 483 -23.22 2.07 47.66
CA ASN A 483 -24.13 0.92 47.81
C ASN A 483 -24.45 0.55 49.27
N ALA A 484 -23.87 1.26 50.24
CA ALA A 484 -24.11 1.06 51.67
C ALA A 484 -25.26 1.94 52.21
N GLN A 485 -25.85 2.79 51.36
CA GLN A 485 -27.10 3.54 51.57
C GLN A 485 -28.22 2.85 50.80
#